data_AF-A0A010REQ8-F1
#
_entry.id   AF-A0A010REQ8-F1
#
_cell.length_a   1.000
_cell.length_b   1.000
_cell.length_c   1.000
_cell.angle_alpha   90.00
_cell.angle_beta   90.00
_cell.angle_gamma   90.00
#
_symmetry.space_group_name_H-M   'P 1'
#
loop_
_entity.id
_entity.type
_entity.pdbx_description
1 polymer ?
#
loop_
_entity_poly.entity_id
_entity_poly.type
_entity_poly.pdbx_seq_one_letter_code
_entity_poly.pdbx_strand_id
1 'polypeptide(L)'
;MSTIDPVDVKRTFAAQFESKDLVTFDAGKHYGDWRDEFRQNGCVIIKNVISKERAQYYCDKQIKWLKKFELGFDEKDPTTWTADHLPVSFRGGMYSAYGASHEQMAWEARIEPTVIEMFEKLWETNKLITSFDGMNISLPNRKDIMWSPWPHCDENPERKGMQTVQGLLKSAPNGPNDGGLVLICGSAKLFDEFFAHKRESADHEDAPPPKIKFMDLFLLQREGCQMV
;
A
#
# COMPACT_ATOMS: atom_id res chain seq x y z
N MET A 1 37.73 -45.76 6.69
CA MET A 1 37.42 -44.32 6.53
C MET A 1 36.06 -44.23 5.88
N SER A 2 35.03 -43.87 6.65
CA SER A 2 33.66 -43.72 6.15
C SER A 2 33.50 -42.29 5.66
N THR A 3 33.14 -42.12 4.40
CA THR A 3 32.79 -40.84 3.78
C THR A 3 31.40 -40.45 4.26
N ILE A 4 31.31 -39.33 4.95
CA ILE A 4 30.04 -38.72 5.34
C ILE A 4 29.54 -37.93 4.13
N ASP A 5 28.41 -38.32 3.56
CA ASP A 5 27.72 -37.55 2.53
C ASP A 5 27.37 -36.15 3.08
N PRO A 6 27.51 -35.08 2.29
CA PRO A 6 27.11 -33.76 2.75
C PRO A 6 25.59 -33.75 2.89
N VAL A 7 25.14 -33.63 4.15
CA VAL A 7 23.75 -33.38 4.50
C VAL A 7 23.28 -32.20 3.66
N ASP A 8 22.30 -32.46 2.79
CA ASP A 8 21.59 -31.44 2.03
C ASP A 8 20.88 -30.53 3.05
N VAL A 9 21.55 -29.44 3.42
CA VAL A 9 21.02 -28.46 4.35
C VAL A 9 19.85 -27.83 3.62
N LYS A 10 18.63 -28.27 3.93
CA LYS A 10 17.39 -27.60 3.54
C LYS A 10 17.48 -26.14 3.99
N ARG A 11 17.88 -25.26 3.09
CA ARG A 11 17.92 -23.81 3.26
C ARG A 11 16.54 -23.18 3.09
N THR A 12 15.47 -23.91 3.40
CA THR A 12 14.11 -23.37 3.33
C THR A 12 13.75 -22.79 4.68
N PHE A 13 13.83 -21.46 4.79
CA PHE A 13 13.26 -20.68 5.89
C PHE A 13 11.75 -20.48 5.72
N ALA A 14 11.06 -21.43 5.05
CA ALA A 14 9.62 -21.35 4.90
C ALA A 14 8.95 -21.50 6.27
N ALA A 15 7.89 -20.72 6.51
CA ALA A 15 7.18 -20.65 7.78
C ALA A 15 6.85 -22.05 8.34
N GLN A 16 7.05 -22.23 9.64
CA GLN A 16 6.62 -23.42 10.40
C GLN A 16 5.10 -23.49 10.62
N PHE A 17 4.36 -22.47 10.14
CA PHE A 17 2.90 -22.44 10.16
C PHE A 17 2.39 -22.43 8.72
N GLU A 18 1.70 -23.50 8.31
CA GLU A 18 0.89 -23.47 7.09
C GLU A 18 -0.27 -22.49 7.31
N SER A 19 -0.13 -21.26 6.81
CA SER A 19 -1.27 -20.35 6.67
C SER A 19 -2.13 -20.86 5.52
N LYS A 20 -3.36 -21.29 5.82
CA LYS A 20 -4.34 -21.57 4.77
C LYS A 20 -4.71 -20.26 4.09
N ASP A 21 -4.68 -20.26 2.76
CA ASP A 21 -5.18 -19.13 1.97
C ASP A 21 -6.64 -18.86 2.33
N LEU A 22 -6.96 -17.58 2.60
CA LEU A 22 -8.33 -17.16 2.87
C LEU A 22 -9.21 -17.30 1.62
N VAL A 23 -8.60 -17.06 0.45
CA VAL A 23 -9.21 -17.30 -0.87
C VAL A 23 -8.15 -17.97 -1.74
N THR A 24 -8.45 -19.14 -2.27
CA THR A 24 -7.59 -19.80 -3.25
C THR A 24 -7.77 -19.14 -4.60
N PHE A 25 -6.67 -18.60 -5.15
CA PHE A 25 -6.63 -18.10 -6.51
C PHE A 25 -6.55 -19.26 -7.50
N ASP A 26 -7.68 -19.92 -7.74
CA ASP A 26 -7.78 -20.91 -8.82
C ASP A 26 -7.51 -20.20 -10.15
N ALA A 27 -6.45 -20.61 -10.84
CA ALA A 27 -6.00 -20.06 -12.11
C ALA A 27 -7.07 -20.19 -13.22
N GLY A 28 -8.05 -21.09 -13.08
CA GLY A 28 -9.16 -21.25 -14.01
C GLY A 28 -10.38 -20.38 -13.71
N LYS A 29 -10.42 -19.67 -12.57
CA LYS A 29 -11.60 -18.90 -12.15
C LYS A 29 -11.63 -17.53 -12.82
N HIS A 30 -12.70 -17.29 -13.57
CA HIS A 30 -13.02 -16.05 -14.27
C HIS A 30 -14.24 -15.38 -13.62
N TYR A 31 -14.12 -14.11 -13.22
CA TYR A 31 -15.18 -13.38 -12.51
C TYR A 31 -16.08 -12.57 -13.44
N GLY A 32 -15.57 -12.13 -14.58
CA GLY A 32 -16.25 -11.20 -15.48
C GLY A 32 -16.28 -9.76 -14.95
N ASP A 33 -15.36 -9.39 -14.06
CA ASP A 33 -15.25 -8.04 -13.49
C ASP A 33 -13.79 -7.64 -13.18
N TRP A 34 -13.60 -6.54 -12.43
CA TRP A 34 -12.29 -5.99 -12.09
C TRP A 34 -11.36 -6.99 -11.40
N ARG A 35 -11.89 -8.06 -10.78
CA ARG A 35 -11.08 -9.10 -10.14
C ARG A 35 -10.21 -9.85 -11.13
N ASP A 36 -10.61 -9.94 -12.40
CA ASP A 36 -9.80 -10.58 -13.45
C ASP A 36 -8.53 -9.74 -13.74
N GLU A 37 -8.66 -8.41 -13.82
CA GLU A 37 -7.53 -7.49 -13.97
C GLU A 37 -6.63 -7.49 -12.71
N PHE A 38 -7.24 -7.42 -11.53
CA PHE A 38 -6.52 -7.48 -10.25
C PHE A 38 -5.69 -8.77 -10.15
N ARG A 39 -6.25 -9.91 -10.55
CA ARG A 39 -5.55 -11.21 -10.60
C ARG A 39 -4.37 -11.21 -11.56
N GLN A 40 -4.55 -10.58 -12.72
CA GLN A 40 -3.50 -10.54 -13.72
C GLN A 40 -2.33 -9.65 -13.28
N ASN A 41 -2.63 -8.50 -12.66
CA ASN A 41 -1.67 -7.43 -12.42
C ASN A 41 -1.19 -7.34 -10.97
N GLY A 42 -1.89 -7.95 -10.02
CA GLY A 42 -1.68 -7.74 -8.58
C GLY A 42 -2.22 -6.41 -8.04
N CYS A 43 -2.78 -5.57 -8.92
CA CYS A 43 -3.38 -4.29 -8.57
C CYS A 43 -4.43 -3.90 -9.61
N VAL A 44 -5.37 -3.02 -9.24
CA VAL A 44 -6.43 -2.52 -10.11
C VAL A 44 -6.88 -1.13 -9.65
N ILE A 45 -7.30 -0.29 -10.60
CA ILE A 45 -7.91 1.01 -10.31
C ILE A 45 -9.41 0.93 -10.56
N ILE A 46 -10.19 1.02 -9.49
CA ILE A 46 -11.66 1.05 -9.58
C ILE A 46 -12.11 2.52 -9.56
N LYS A 47 -12.71 2.97 -10.66
CA LYS A 47 -13.18 4.35 -10.82
C LYS A 47 -14.57 4.51 -10.22
N ASN A 48 -14.89 5.72 -9.78
CA ASN A 48 -16.21 6.10 -9.27
C ASN A 48 -16.68 5.24 -8.08
N VAL A 49 -15.75 4.78 -7.22
CA VAL A 49 -16.11 4.09 -5.97
C VAL A 49 -16.97 5.00 -5.09
N ILE A 50 -16.65 6.29 -5.03
CA ILE A 50 -17.48 7.31 -4.38
C ILE A 50 -17.83 8.42 -5.38
N SER A 51 -18.92 9.13 -5.12
CA SER A 51 -19.30 10.30 -5.92
C SER A 51 -18.32 11.46 -5.73
N LYS A 52 -18.33 12.43 -6.65
CA LYS A 52 -17.49 13.62 -6.52
C LYS A 52 -17.84 14.45 -5.28
N GLU A 53 -19.11 14.48 -4.92
CA GLU A 53 -19.62 15.19 -3.75
C GLU A 53 -19.15 14.51 -2.45
N ARG A 54 -19.16 13.17 -2.40
CA ARG A 54 -18.60 12.40 -1.30
C ARG A 54 -17.08 12.59 -1.20
N ALA A 55 -16.38 12.58 -2.33
CA ALA A 55 -14.96 12.84 -2.38
C ALA A 55 -14.61 14.24 -1.84
N GLN A 56 -15.33 15.28 -2.29
CA GLN A 56 -15.17 16.65 -1.78
C GLN A 56 -15.47 16.74 -0.28
N TYR A 57 -16.53 16.07 0.19
CA TYR A 57 -16.85 16.01 1.61
C TYR A 57 -15.67 15.47 2.44
N TYR A 58 -14.99 14.41 2.01
CA TYR A 58 -13.83 13.88 2.74
C TYR A 58 -12.67 14.87 2.75
N CYS A 59 -12.37 15.52 1.62
CA CYS A 59 -11.35 16.57 1.55
C CYS A 59 -11.67 17.71 2.54
N ASP A 60 -12.92 18.18 2.59
CA ASP A 60 -13.33 19.25 3.50
C ASP A 60 -13.18 18.84 4.97
N LYS A 61 -13.52 17.59 5.31
CA LYS A 61 -13.35 17.06 6.67
C LYS A 61 -11.88 16.94 7.05
N GLN A 62 -11.03 16.51 6.13
CA GLN A 62 -9.58 16.42 6.33
C GLN A 62 -8.96 17.80 6.59
N ILE A 63 -9.28 18.80 5.77
CA ILE A 63 -8.83 20.18 5.98
C ILE A 63 -9.36 20.74 7.31
N LYS A 64 -10.65 20.52 7.61
CA LYS A 64 -11.22 20.93 8.90
C LYS A 64 -10.52 20.27 10.07
N TRP A 65 -10.14 19.00 9.95
CA TRP A 65 -9.42 18.27 10.99
C TRP A 65 -8.03 18.85 11.23
N LEU A 66 -7.26 19.16 10.17
CA LEU A 66 -5.96 19.83 10.30
C LEU A 66 -6.07 21.18 11.03
N LYS A 67 -7.12 21.96 10.75
CA LYS A 67 -7.36 23.26 11.41
C LYS A 67 -7.67 23.15 12.91
N LYS A 68 -8.18 22.03 13.41
CA LYS A 68 -8.53 21.87 14.84
C LYS A 68 -7.33 21.98 15.78
N PHE A 69 -6.11 21.79 15.27
CA PHE A 69 -4.90 21.86 16.06
C PHE A 69 -4.45 23.30 16.35
N GLU A 70 -5.07 24.31 15.71
CA GLU A 70 -4.80 25.73 15.95
C GLU A 70 -3.32 26.14 15.76
N LEU A 71 -2.60 25.41 14.91
CA LEU A 71 -1.17 25.62 14.61
C LEU A 71 -0.93 26.71 13.52
N GLY A 72 -1.99 27.39 13.08
CA GLY A 72 -1.89 28.43 12.04
C GLY A 72 -1.90 27.92 10.60
N PHE A 73 -2.30 26.67 10.35
CA PHE A 73 -2.51 26.15 8.99
C PHE A 73 -3.65 26.88 8.25
N ASP A 74 -3.36 27.28 7.01
CA ASP A 74 -4.33 27.80 6.04
C ASP A 74 -4.13 27.10 4.68
N GLU A 75 -5.15 26.37 4.21
CA GLU A 75 -5.19 25.69 2.92
C GLU A 75 -5.11 26.64 1.71
N LYS A 76 -5.21 27.95 1.92
CA LYS A 76 -5.06 28.96 0.87
C LYS A 76 -3.72 29.67 0.91
N ASP A 77 -2.90 29.43 1.93
CA ASP A 77 -1.57 30.01 2.08
C ASP A 77 -0.49 28.92 2.15
N PRO A 78 0.19 28.64 1.02
CA PRO A 78 1.27 27.64 0.97
C PRO A 78 2.44 27.90 1.92
N THR A 79 2.62 29.13 2.43
CA THR A 79 3.66 29.40 3.41
C THR A 79 3.39 28.73 4.76
N THR A 80 2.14 28.36 5.02
CA THR A 80 1.70 27.63 6.22
C THR A 80 1.73 26.11 6.03
N TRP A 81 2.15 25.58 4.88
CA TRP A 81 2.15 24.14 4.62
C TRP A 81 3.46 23.51 5.07
N THR A 82 3.77 23.67 6.35
CA THR A 82 5.01 23.14 6.96
C THR A 82 4.71 22.40 8.26
N ALA A 83 5.69 21.67 8.77
CA ALA A 83 5.59 20.87 9.98
C ALA A 83 5.23 21.71 11.20
N ASP A 84 5.64 22.98 11.25
CA ASP A 84 5.33 23.90 12.36
C ASP A 84 3.85 24.28 12.42
N HIS A 85 3.14 24.16 11.29
CA HIS A 85 1.74 24.53 11.15
C HIS A 85 0.80 23.32 11.07
N LEU A 86 1.33 22.10 11.05
CA LEU A 86 0.56 20.86 10.85
C LEU A 86 0.74 19.91 12.03
N PRO A 87 -0.26 19.08 12.36
CA PRO A 87 -0.07 18.01 13.34
C PRO A 87 1.01 17.04 12.89
N VAL A 88 1.59 16.31 13.85
CA VAL A 88 2.63 15.31 13.55
C VAL A 88 2.11 14.28 12.54
N SER A 89 2.87 14.11 11.46
CA SER A 89 2.64 13.11 10.43
C SER A 89 3.93 12.35 10.12
N PHE A 90 3.77 11.14 9.61
CA PHE A 90 4.84 10.38 9.01
C PHE A 90 4.96 10.72 7.52
N ARG A 91 6.20 10.84 7.04
CA ARG A 91 6.55 11.14 5.63
C ARG A 91 5.72 12.27 5.01
N GLY A 92 5.40 13.29 5.80
CA GLY A 92 4.83 14.55 5.31
C GLY A 92 3.35 14.54 4.96
N GLY A 93 2.62 13.49 5.31
CA GLY A 93 1.18 13.44 5.10
C GLY A 93 0.45 12.21 5.63
N MET A 94 1.14 11.19 6.16
CA MET A 94 0.49 10.03 6.76
C MET A 94 0.17 10.31 8.23
N TYR A 95 -1.12 10.39 8.56
CA TYR A 95 -1.60 10.66 9.91
C TYR A 95 -2.19 9.39 10.52
N SER A 96 -1.51 8.87 11.54
CA SER A 96 -1.97 7.79 12.42
C SER A 96 -2.05 8.21 13.90
N ALA A 97 -1.45 9.35 14.25
CA ALA A 97 -1.51 9.94 15.59
C ALA A 97 -2.86 10.61 15.88
N TYR A 98 -3.07 11.01 17.13
CA TYR A 98 -4.23 11.80 17.58
C TYR A 98 -5.60 11.15 17.31
N GLY A 99 -5.64 9.82 17.21
CA GLY A 99 -6.86 9.10 16.86
C GLY A 99 -7.34 9.36 15.43
N ALA A 100 -6.46 9.80 14.53
CA ALA A 100 -6.78 10.07 13.12
C ALA A 100 -7.54 8.92 12.44
N SER A 101 -7.14 7.67 12.71
CA SER A 101 -7.80 6.47 12.20
C SER A 101 -9.25 6.29 12.71
N HIS A 102 -9.61 6.94 13.81
CA HIS A 102 -10.92 6.85 14.46
C HIS A 102 -11.78 8.11 14.29
N GLU A 103 -11.30 9.11 13.55
CA GLU A 103 -12.14 10.25 13.17
C GLU A 103 -13.35 9.80 12.37
N GLN A 104 -14.46 10.53 12.50
CA GLN A 104 -15.73 10.20 11.86
C GLN A 104 -15.59 9.98 10.34
N MET A 105 -14.82 10.83 9.66
CA MET A 105 -14.57 10.71 8.22
C MET A 105 -13.85 9.42 7.83
N ALA A 106 -12.94 8.90 8.67
CA ALA A 106 -12.23 7.65 8.41
C ALA A 106 -13.18 6.45 8.55
N TRP A 107 -14.08 6.49 9.54
CA TRP A 107 -15.14 5.49 9.67
C TRP A 107 -16.14 5.53 8.51
N GLU A 108 -16.62 6.72 8.14
CA GLU A 108 -17.52 6.91 7.02
C GLU A 108 -16.92 6.36 5.71
N ALA A 109 -15.62 6.60 5.45
CA ALA A 109 -14.93 6.07 4.28
C ALA A 109 -14.88 4.54 4.25
N ARG A 110 -14.65 3.90 5.41
CA ARG A 110 -14.61 2.43 5.52
C ARG A 110 -15.98 1.79 5.32
N ILE A 111 -17.05 2.51 5.62
CA ILE A 111 -18.43 2.00 5.52
C ILE A 111 -19.18 2.49 4.28
N GLU A 112 -18.49 3.14 3.34
CA GLU A 112 -19.08 3.43 2.03
C GLU A 112 -19.60 2.12 1.40
N PRO A 113 -20.87 2.06 0.96
CA PRO A 113 -21.46 0.80 0.49
C PRO A 113 -20.66 0.13 -0.62
N THR A 114 -20.12 0.92 -1.54
CA THR A 114 -19.26 0.45 -2.63
C THR A 114 -17.92 -0.08 -2.13
N VAL A 115 -17.32 0.53 -1.11
CA VAL A 115 -16.07 0.02 -0.51
C VAL A 115 -16.31 -1.34 0.12
N ILE A 116 -17.38 -1.48 0.91
CA ILE A 116 -17.77 -2.76 1.50
C ILE A 116 -17.98 -3.80 0.39
N GLU A 117 -18.81 -3.50 -0.60
CA GLU A 117 -19.12 -4.40 -1.72
C GLU A 117 -17.85 -4.89 -2.44
N MET A 118 -16.88 -4.02 -2.67
CA MET A 118 -15.62 -4.41 -3.32
C MET A 118 -14.82 -5.41 -2.49
N PHE A 119 -14.71 -5.19 -1.18
CA PHE A 119 -14.01 -6.14 -0.31
C PHE A 119 -14.79 -7.44 -0.10
N GLU A 120 -16.13 -7.40 -0.07
CA GLU A 120 -16.95 -8.61 -0.02
C GLU A 120 -16.76 -9.46 -1.27
N LYS A 121 -16.70 -8.82 -2.45
CA LYS A 121 -16.40 -9.48 -3.72
C LYS A 121 -14.98 -10.02 -3.76
N LEU A 122 -14.01 -9.27 -3.24
CA LEU A 122 -12.60 -9.66 -3.22
C LEU A 122 -12.39 -10.94 -2.39
N TRP A 123 -12.94 -10.94 -1.17
CA TRP A 123 -12.75 -12.01 -0.19
C TRP A 123 -13.83 -13.10 -0.26
N GLU A 124 -14.79 -12.94 -1.17
CA GLU A 124 -15.91 -13.88 -1.40
C GLU A 124 -16.73 -14.16 -0.13
N THR A 125 -16.86 -13.17 0.74
CA THR A 125 -17.59 -13.26 2.01
C THR A 125 -18.08 -11.90 2.46
N ASN A 126 -19.27 -11.85 3.09
CA ASN A 126 -19.81 -10.67 3.75
C ASN A 126 -19.47 -10.60 5.25
N LYS A 127 -18.75 -11.60 5.76
CA LYS A 127 -18.33 -11.67 7.17
C LYS A 127 -16.98 -10.98 7.35
N LEU A 128 -16.94 -9.69 7.02
CA LEU A 128 -15.73 -8.89 7.10
C LEU A 128 -15.68 -8.06 8.38
N ILE A 129 -14.48 -7.89 8.90
CA ILE A 129 -14.15 -6.86 9.90
C ILE A 129 -13.26 -5.82 9.25
N THR A 130 -13.33 -4.58 9.71
CA THR A 130 -12.53 -3.49 9.15
C THR A 130 -11.23 -3.33 9.93
N SER A 131 -10.12 -3.16 9.21
CA SER A 131 -8.83 -2.79 9.79
C SER A 131 -8.79 -1.28 10.04
N PHE A 132 -8.11 -0.87 11.11
CA PHE A 132 -7.94 0.54 11.45
C PHE A 132 -6.58 1.03 10.95
N ASP A 133 -6.61 1.72 9.81
CA ASP A 133 -5.43 2.39 9.27
C ASP A 133 -5.57 3.92 9.35
N GLY A 134 -4.45 4.63 9.15
CA GLY A 134 -4.39 6.07 9.10
C GLY A 134 -5.03 6.66 7.83
N MET A 135 -4.87 7.97 7.69
CA MET A 135 -5.25 8.72 6.49
C MET A 135 -4.05 9.47 5.94
N ASN A 136 -4.03 9.68 4.63
CA ASN A 136 -3.01 10.51 3.99
C ASN A 136 -3.60 11.86 3.58
N ILE A 137 -3.03 12.94 4.10
CA ILE A 137 -3.33 14.32 3.69
C ILE A 137 -1.99 14.99 3.34
N SER A 138 -1.55 14.79 2.11
CA SER A 138 -0.32 15.38 1.59
C SER A 138 -0.62 16.70 0.90
N LEU A 139 0.08 17.77 1.30
CA LEU A 139 0.00 19.07 0.64
C LEU A 139 1.09 19.17 -0.43
N PRO A 140 0.79 19.76 -1.61
CA PRO A 140 1.76 19.81 -2.69
C PRO A 140 2.87 20.83 -2.41
N ASN A 141 4.04 20.61 -3.00
CA ASN A 141 5.17 21.56 -2.99
C ASN A 141 5.70 21.97 -1.61
N ARG A 142 5.48 21.14 -0.57
CA ARG A 142 6.09 21.33 0.74
C ARG A 142 7.61 21.28 0.62
N LYS A 143 8.29 22.31 1.12
CA LYS A 143 9.75 22.47 1.03
C LYS A 143 10.50 21.88 2.22
N ASP A 144 9.78 21.54 3.27
CA ASP A 144 10.29 21.03 4.53
C ASP A 144 10.22 19.49 4.62
N ILE A 145 9.86 18.82 3.53
CA ILE A 145 9.87 17.36 3.43
C ILE A 145 10.98 16.96 2.47
N MET A 146 11.86 16.08 2.93
CA MET A 146 12.82 15.34 2.13
C MET A 146 12.54 13.85 2.33
N TRP A 147 12.45 13.08 1.25
CA TRP A 147 12.33 11.63 1.33
C TRP A 147 13.00 10.96 0.13
N SER A 148 13.51 9.76 0.38
CA SER A 148 14.02 8.88 -0.67
C SER A 148 12.97 7.85 -1.07
N PRO A 149 12.99 7.38 -2.34
CA PRO A 149 12.11 6.31 -2.78
C PRO A 149 12.17 5.12 -1.83
N TRP A 150 11.01 4.66 -1.39
CA TRP A 150 10.88 3.57 -0.43
C TRP A 150 10.07 2.43 -1.07
N PRO A 151 10.63 1.70 -2.06
CA PRO A 151 9.97 0.51 -2.57
C PRO A 151 9.98 -0.57 -1.47
N HIS A 152 8.81 -1.09 -1.14
CA HIS A 152 8.64 -2.13 -0.13
C HIS A 152 7.42 -3.00 -0.48
N CYS A 153 7.30 -4.11 0.23
CA CYS A 153 6.10 -4.94 0.30
C CYS A 153 5.70 -5.03 1.77
N ASP A 154 4.41 -4.87 2.05
CA ASP A 154 3.89 -4.87 3.42
C ASP A 154 3.48 -6.26 3.92
N GLU A 155 3.30 -7.22 3.01
CA GLU A 155 3.03 -8.60 3.42
C GLU A 155 4.28 -9.24 4.02
N ASN A 156 4.09 -10.04 5.07
CA ASN A 156 5.18 -10.80 5.67
C ASN A 156 5.78 -11.78 4.63
N PRO A 157 7.08 -11.68 4.30
CA PRO A 157 7.76 -12.56 3.33
C PRO A 157 7.66 -14.06 3.61
N GLU A 158 7.38 -14.45 4.84
CA GLU A 158 7.23 -15.86 5.23
C GLU A 158 5.88 -16.46 4.83
N ARG A 159 4.90 -15.63 4.47
CA ARG A 159 3.59 -16.08 4.01
C ARG A 159 3.55 -16.19 2.50
N LYS A 160 2.71 -17.11 2.02
CA LYS A 160 2.54 -17.40 0.60
C LYS A 160 1.11 -17.12 0.15
N GLY A 161 0.96 -16.91 -1.14
CA GLY A 161 -0.35 -16.60 -1.73
C GLY A 161 -0.86 -15.21 -1.32
N MET A 162 -2.13 -14.95 -1.59
CA MET A 162 -2.72 -13.65 -1.23
C MET A 162 -3.22 -13.67 0.22
N GLN A 163 -2.41 -13.14 1.13
CA GLN A 163 -2.80 -13.00 2.54
C GLN A 163 -3.29 -11.58 2.85
N THR A 164 -2.76 -10.60 2.12
CA THR A 164 -3.04 -9.18 2.34
C THR A 164 -3.40 -8.49 1.04
N VAL A 165 -4.47 -7.69 1.06
CA VAL A 165 -4.77 -6.73 0.00
C VAL A 165 -4.98 -5.38 0.64
N GLN A 166 -4.21 -4.39 0.19
CA GLN A 166 -4.37 -3.01 0.59
C GLN A 166 -5.30 -2.26 -0.35
N GLY A 167 -6.03 -1.30 0.20
CA GLY A 167 -6.90 -0.40 -0.56
C GLY A 167 -6.63 1.05 -0.21
N LEU A 168 -6.55 1.91 -1.23
CA LEU A 168 -6.42 3.35 -1.08
C LEU A 168 -7.65 4.04 -1.67
N LEU A 169 -8.53 4.57 -0.83
CA LEU A 169 -9.66 5.39 -1.28
C LEU A 169 -9.19 6.82 -1.56
N LYS A 170 -9.09 7.19 -2.82
CA LYS A 170 -8.64 8.52 -3.25
C LYS A 170 -9.80 9.51 -3.30
N SER A 171 -9.72 10.57 -2.50
CA SER A 171 -10.72 11.65 -2.45
C SER A 171 -10.33 12.88 -3.27
N ALA A 172 -9.03 13.21 -3.33
CA ALA A 172 -8.53 14.34 -4.11
C ALA A 172 -8.06 13.88 -5.51
N PRO A 173 -8.16 14.74 -6.54
CA PRO A 173 -7.50 14.46 -7.81
C PRO A 173 -5.98 14.40 -7.62
N ASN A 174 -5.32 13.47 -8.31
CA ASN A 174 -3.87 13.42 -8.43
C ASN A 174 -3.50 13.14 -9.88
N GLY A 175 -2.65 13.99 -10.45
CA GLY A 175 -2.09 13.87 -11.79
C GLY A 175 -0.71 13.20 -11.81
N PRO A 176 -0.12 13.04 -13.02
CA PRO A 176 1.16 12.36 -13.19
C PRO A 176 2.37 13.02 -12.52
N ASN A 177 2.27 14.31 -12.18
CA ASN A 177 3.32 15.07 -11.53
C ASN A 177 3.07 15.26 -10.02
N ASP A 178 1.96 14.74 -9.50
CA ASP A 178 1.65 14.81 -8.08
C ASP A 178 2.27 13.61 -7.35
N GLY A 179 2.55 13.79 -6.06
CA GLY A 179 2.87 12.67 -5.18
C GLY A 179 1.72 11.66 -5.15
N GLY A 180 2.04 10.39 -4.97
CA GLY A 180 1.05 9.33 -4.95
C GLY A 180 1.66 7.95 -4.75
N LEU A 181 0.83 6.94 -4.98
CA LEU A 181 1.23 5.54 -4.96
C LEU A 181 1.77 5.17 -6.34
N VAL A 182 2.95 4.54 -6.37
CA VAL A 182 3.54 3.92 -7.56
C VAL A 182 3.62 2.43 -7.31
N LEU A 183 3.12 1.63 -8.26
CA LEU A 183 3.07 0.18 -8.13
C LEU A 183 3.86 -0.48 -9.25
N ILE A 184 4.32 -1.71 -9.00
CA ILE A 184 4.93 -2.56 -10.03
C ILE A 184 3.88 -3.58 -10.46
N CYS A 185 3.11 -3.25 -11.49
CA CYS A 185 2.12 -4.14 -12.11
C CYS A 185 2.76 -5.45 -12.55
N GLY A 186 2.14 -6.57 -12.18
CA GLY A 186 2.57 -7.93 -12.49
C GLY A 186 3.44 -8.57 -11.40
N SER A 187 3.98 -7.77 -10.47
CA SER A 187 4.94 -8.25 -9.46
C SER A 187 4.37 -9.28 -8.49
N ALA A 188 3.06 -9.24 -8.20
CA ALA A 188 2.43 -10.13 -7.22
C ALA A 188 2.64 -11.63 -7.53
N LYS A 189 2.66 -12.02 -8.81
CA LYS A 189 2.90 -13.42 -9.23
C LYS A 189 4.30 -13.91 -8.94
N LEU A 190 5.22 -12.97 -8.73
CA LEU A 190 6.63 -13.24 -8.50
C LEU A 190 6.97 -13.21 -7.01
N PHE A 191 6.03 -12.90 -6.11
CA PHE A 191 6.32 -12.75 -4.68
C PHE A 191 6.85 -14.05 -4.06
N ASP A 192 6.25 -15.20 -4.37
CA ASP A 192 6.72 -16.50 -3.85
C ASP A 192 8.17 -16.80 -4.26
N GLU A 193 8.53 -16.54 -5.52
CA GLU A 193 9.91 -16.66 -6.00
C GLU A 193 10.81 -15.58 -5.38
N PHE A 194 10.28 -14.37 -5.29
CA PHE A 194 11.00 -13.21 -4.79
C PHE A 194 11.49 -13.45 -3.35
N PHE A 195 10.59 -13.91 -2.49
CA PHE A 195 10.83 -14.17 -1.07
C PHE A 195 11.36 -15.57 -0.75
N ALA A 196 11.42 -16.49 -1.72
CA ALA A 196 12.06 -17.81 -1.54
C ALA A 196 13.56 -17.71 -1.23
N HIS A 197 14.20 -16.60 -1.58
CA HIS A 197 15.61 -16.36 -1.34
C HIS A 197 15.83 -15.30 -0.28
N LYS A 198 16.78 -15.55 0.64
CA LYS A 198 17.21 -14.54 1.60
C LYS A 198 17.87 -13.40 0.82
N ARG A 199 17.26 -12.21 0.87
CA ARG A 199 17.81 -10.99 0.27
C ARG A 199 18.31 -10.08 1.38
N GLU A 200 19.44 -9.43 1.13
CA GLU A 200 19.91 -8.36 2.00
C GLU A 200 19.17 -7.09 1.60
N SER A 201 18.36 -6.56 2.50
CA SER A 201 17.83 -5.21 2.34
C SER A 201 19.00 -4.24 2.17
N ALA A 202 18.86 -3.25 1.30
CA ALA A 202 19.88 -2.22 1.19
C ALA A 202 20.07 -1.51 2.54
N ASP A 203 21.33 -1.20 2.90
CA ASP A 203 21.63 -0.31 4.01
C ASP A 203 20.89 1.01 3.78
N HIS A 204 20.14 1.50 4.78
CA HIS A 204 19.30 2.68 4.60
C HIS A 204 19.33 3.61 5.80
N GLU A 205 19.70 4.87 5.55
CA GLU A 205 19.17 6.02 6.30
C GLU A 205 18.43 7.03 5.40
N ASP A 206 18.70 7.07 4.08
CA ASP A 206 17.85 7.63 2.99
C ASP A 206 18.59 7.50 1.61
N ALA A 207 19.39 6.46 1.38
CA ALA A 207 20.19 6.33 0.13
C ALA A 207 19.57 5.34 -0.88
N PRO A 208 19.50 5.66 -2.19
CA PRO A 208 19.19 4.64 -3.19
C PRO A 208 20.39 3.66 -3.27
N PRO A 209 20.14 2.34 -3.26
CA PRO A 209 21.21 1.36 -3.32
C PRO A 209 22.15 1.54 -4.53
N PRO A 210 23.43 1.10 -4.47
CA PRO A 210 24.24 0.94 -5.67
C PRO A 210 23.49 0.12 -6.72
N LYS A 211 23.67 0.35 -8.03
CA LYS A 211 22.97 -0.39 -9.12
C LYS A 211 22.93 -1.92 -8.95
N ILE A 212 23.94 -2.50 -8.29
CA ILE A 212 24.02 -3.93 -7.98
C ILE A 212 22.99 -4.37 -6.91
N LYS A 213 22.59 -3.50 -5.99
CA LYS A 213 21.54 -3.72 -5.00
C LYS A 213 20.12 -3.41 -5.53
N PHE A 214 20.00 -2.98 -6.79
CA PHE A 214 18.74 -2.90 -7.56
C PHE A 214 18.43 -4.20 -8.33
N MET A 215 19.22 -5.27 -8.14
CA MET A 215 19.08 -6.58 -8.82
C MET A 215 17.64 -7.13 -8.76
N ASP A 216 16.94 -6.82 -7.68
CA ASP A 216 15.56 -7.19 -7.40
C ASP A 216 14.54 -6.51 -8.34
N LEU A 217 14.76 -5.25 -8.69
CA LEU A 217 13.94 -4.52 -9.67
C LEU A 217 14.22 -5.02 -11.10
N PHE A 218 15.45 -5.47 -11.39
CA PHE A 218 15.77 -6.06 -12.68
C PHE A 218 15.10 -7.43 -12.91
N LEU A 219 14.82 -8.20 -11.84
CA LEU A 219 13.99 -9.42 -11.94
C LEU A 219 12.59 -9.05 -12.45
N LEU A 220 11.94 -8.10 -11.79
CA LEU A 220 10.59 -7.66 -12.14
C LEU A 220 10.54 -7.11 -13.58
N GLN A 221 11.55 -6.34 -13.98
CA GLN A 221 11.63 -5.79 -15.34
C GLN A 221 11.83 -6.86 -16.42
N ARG A 222 12.57 -7.94 -16.14
CA ARG A 222 12.77 -9.06 -17.07
C ARG A 222 11.52 -9.90 -17.25
N GLU A 223 10.72 -10.03 -16.20
CA GLU A 223 9.45 -10.77 -16.19
C GLU A 223 8.26 -9.94 -16.69
N GLY A 224 8.52 -8.81 -17.37
CA GLY A 224 7.49 -8.00 -18.02
C GLY A 224 6.64 -7.14 -17.09
N CYS A 225 7.07 -6.94 -15.83
CA CYS A 225 6.37 -6.04 -14.91
C CYS A 225 6.58 -4.57 -15.28
N GLN A 226 5.58 -3.72 -15.01
CA GLN A 226 5.61 -2.29 -15.38
C GLN A 226 5.31 -1.40 -14.18
N MET A 227 6.02 -0.28 -14.06
CA MET A 227 5.70 0.74 -13.06
C MET A 227 4.48 1.55 -13.51
N VAL A 228 3.50 1.72 -12.63
CA VAL A 228 2.27 2.50 -12.86
C VAL A 228 1.95 3.44 -11.71
#